data_AF-A0A662TV73-F1
#
_entry.id   AF-A0A662TV73-F1
#
_cell.length_a   1.000
_cell.length_b   1.000
_cell.length_c   1.000
_cell.angle_alpha   90.00
_cell.angle_beta   90.00
_cell.angle_gamma   90.00
#
_symmetry.space_group_name_H-M   'P 1'
#
loop_
_entity.id
_entity.type
_entity.pdbx_description
1 polymer ?
#
loop_
_entity_poly.entity_id
_entity_poly.type
_entity_poly.pdbx_seq_one_letter_code
_entity_poly.pdbx_strand_id
1 'polypeptide(L)'
;MLTPYLETILSKRNLVGEDRILSERAYRFLEVAKYLMNKEYYDLAIFNMEQFCQLILKSKLLRKVGTYPRTHSLLTLINALNEAVGGELSEFIERETIYLSSLEDAYIVSRYLPREYGRREAEMLFSFIERFEERMRNV
;
A
#
# COMPACT_ATOMS: atom_id res chain seq x y z
N MET A 1 21.29 -26.16 20.49
CA MET A 1 19.97 -25.48 20.46
C MET A 1 20.14 -24.13 21.15
N LEU A 2 19.84 -23.04 20.47
CA LEU A 2 19.85 -21.70 21.08
C LEU A 2 18.60 -21.54 21.96
N THR A 3 18.68 -20.71 23.00
CA THR A 3 17.55 -20.48 23.91
C THR A 3 16.41 -19.77 23.17
N PRO A 4 15.13 -19.96 23.57
CA PRO A 4 13.98 -19.30 22.92
C PRO A 4 14.09 -17.77 22.85
N TYR A 5 14.82 -17.17 23.81
CA TYR A 5 15.12 -15.74 23.83
C TYR A 5 16.09 -15.33 22.71
N LEU A 6 17.10 -16.15 22.40
CA LEU A 6 18.04 -15.91 21.31
C LEU A 6 17.41 -16.13 19.93
N GLU A 7 16.46 -17.05 19.78
CA GLU A 7 15.68 -17.18 18.53
C GLU A 7 14.79 -15.95 18.27
N THR A 8 14.21 -15.38 19.33
CA THR A 8 13.42 -14.13 19.24
C THR A 8 14.29 -12.93 18.84
N ILE A 9 15.54 -12.87 19.27
CA ILE A 9 16.49 -11.81 18.90
C ILE A 9 17.01 -11.99 17.46
N LEU A 10 17.22 -13.23 17.03
CA LEU A 10 17.65 -13.53 15.66
C LEU A 10 16.52 -13.34 14.64
N SER A 11 15.24 -13.54 15.00
CA SER A 11 14.11 -13.21 14.12
C SER A 11 13.94 -11.70 13.90
N LYS A 12 14.22 -10.88 14.93
CA LYS A 12 14.22 -9.41 14.80
C LYS A 12 15.37 -8.86 13.95
N ARG A 13 16.49 -9.60 13.80
CA ARG A 13 17.64 -9.19 12.98
C ARG A 13 17.44 -9.38 11.47
N ASN A 14 16.43 -10.16 11.03
CA ASN A 14 16.11 -10.36 9.61
C ASN A 14 15.02 -9.41 9.06
N LEU A 15 14.44 -8.54 9.89
CA LEU A 15 13.44 -7.55 9.46
C LEU A 15 14.07 -6.34 8.75
N VAL A 16 15.34 -6.05 9.05
CA VAL A 16 16.12 -4.97 8.46
C VAL A 16 16.49 -5.38 7.03
N GLY A 17 15.63 -5.03 6.06
CA GLY A 17 15.79 -5.41 4.67
C GLY A 17 14.51 -5.90 4.03
N GLU A 18 13.66 -6.63 4.76
CA GLU A 18 12.34 -7.03 4.23
C GLU A 18 11.48 -5.80 3.95
N ASP A 19 11.52 -4.81 4.84
CA ASP A 19 10.84 -3.52 4.66
C ASP A 19 11.31 -2.78 3.40
N ARG A 20 12.62 -2.82 3.12
CA ARG A 20 13.24 -2.21 1.94
C ARG A 20 12.85 -2.95 0.67
N ILE A 21 12.85 -4.28 0.70
CA ILE A 21 12.41 -5.13 -0.41
C ILE A 21 10.94 -4.86 -0.74
N LEU A 22 10.07 -4.76 0.28
CA LEU A 22 8.66 -4.41 0.08
C LEU A 22 8.53 -3.01 -0.52
N SER A 23 9.28 -2.03 -0.02
CA SER A 23 9.25 -0.67 -0.55
C SER A 23 9.73 -0.61 -2.00
N GLU A 24 10.84 -1.28 -2.34
CA GLU A 24 11.36 -1.33 -3.71
C GLU A 24 10.37 -1.98 -4.66
N ARG A 25 9.77 -3.11 -4.25
CA ARG A 25 8.71 -3.77 -5.03
C ARG A 25 7.51 -2.86 -5.22
N ALA A 26 7.10 -2.12 -4.18
CA ALA A 26 6.01 -1.16 -4.30
C ALA A 26 6.28 -0.14 -5.41
N TYR A 27 7.47 0.46 -5.44
CA TYR A 27 7.80 1.44 -6.49
C TYR A 27 7.83 0.83 -7.89
N ARG A 28 8.23 -0.44 -8.05
CA ARG A 28 8.09 -1.15 -9.34
C ARG A 28 6.62 -1.29 -9.75
N PHE A 29 5.70 -1.57 -8.83
CA PHE A 29 4.26 -1.56 -9.12
C PHE A 29 3.80 -0.16 -9.59
N LEU A 30 4.28 0.91 -8.94
CA LEU A 30 3.95 2.27 -9.37
C LEU A 30 4.49 2.62 -10.77
N GLU A 31 5.71 2.18 -11.10
CA GLU A 31 6.27 2.33 -12.45
C GLU A 31 5.44 1.59 -13.51
N VAL A 32 5.01 0.36 -13.19
CA VAL A 32 4.12 -0.42 -14.06
C VAL A 32 2.75 0.27 -14.20
N ALA A 33 2.18 0.80 -13.12
CA ALA A 33 0.93 1.55 -13.17
C ALA A 33 1.04 2.75 -14.13
N LYS A 34 2.12 3.54 -14.03
CA LYS A 34 2.41 4.67 -14.94
C LYS A 34 2.49 4.21 -16.40
N TYR A 35 3.18 3.11 -16.66
CA TYR A 35 3.26 2.56 -18.01
C TYR A 35 1.88 2.14 -18.55
N LEU A 36 1.06 1.48 -17.72
CA LEU A 36 -0.27 1.00 -18.11
C LEU A 36 -1.27 2.14 -18.32
N MET A 37 -1.18 3.23 -17.55
CA MET A 37 -1.94 4.45 -17.80
C MET A 37 -1.69 4.99 -19.22
N ASN A 38 -0.43 5.01 -19.67
CA ASN A 38 -0.06 5.45 -21.02
C ASN A 38 -0.51 4.48 -22.12
N LYS A 39 -0.77 3.21 -21.77
CA LYS A 39 -1.31 2.19 -22.68
C LYS A 39 -2.82 2.09 -22.62
N GLU A 40 -3.48 2.95 -21.85
CA GLU A 40 -4.92 2.95 -21.63
C GLU A 40 -5.46 1.63 -21.03
N TYR A 41 -4.57 0.87 -20.38
CA TYR A 41 -4.93 -0.35 -19.65
C TYR A 41 -5.28 0.01 -18.21
N TYR A 42 -6.39 0.74 -18.06
CA TYR A 42 -6.78 1.40 -16.82
C TYR A 42 -7.03 0.43 -15.66
N ASP A 43 -7.72 -0.68 -15.89
CA ASP A 43 -7.98 -1.70 -14.85
C ASP A 43 -6.68 -2.25 -14.26
N LEU A 44 -5.73 -2.59 -15.15
CA LEU A 44 -4.43 -3.09 -14.74
C LEU A 44 -3.60 -2.00 -14.06
N ALA A 45 -3.70 -0.75 -14.52
CA ALA A 45 -3.03 0.37 -13.88
C ALA A 45 -3.53 0.53 -12.43
N ILE A 46 -4.84 0.53 -12.22
CA ILE A 46 -5.47 0.65 -10.90
C ILE A 46 -5.09 -0.53 -10.00
N PHE A 47 -5.05 -1.76 -10.54
CA PHE A 47 -4.55 -2.92 -9.80
C PHE A 47 -3.11 -2.69 -9.30
N ASN A 48 -2.22 -2.21 -10.15
CA ASN A 48 -0.83 -1.92 -9.75
C ASN A 48 -0.75 -0.76 -8.74
N MET A 49 -1.65 0.22 -8.80
CA MET A 49 -1.76 1.29 -7.81
C MET A 49 -2.16 0.76 -6.42
N GLU A 50 -3.13 -0.16 -6.34
CA GLU A 50 -3.52 -0.81 -5.08
C GLU A 50 -2.36 -1.61 -4.48
N GLN A 51 -1.64 -2.40 -5.31
CA GLN A 51 -0.46 -3.15 -4.88
C GLN A 51 0.64 -2.24 -4.33
N PHE A 52 0.87 -1.09 -4.98
CA PHE A 52 1.79 -0.07 -4.48
C PHE A 52 1.39 0.41 -3.07
N CYS A 53 0.14 0.84 -2.88
CA CYS A 53 -0.36 1.31 -1.58
C CYS A 53 -0.17 0.25 -0.49
N GLN A 54 -0.57 -0.98 -0.79
CA GLN A 54 -0.52 -2.09 0.16
C GLN A 54 0.91 -2.38 0.62
N LEU A 55 1.87 -2.43 -0.32
CA LEU A 55 3.26 -2.72 -0.01
C LEU A 55 3.96 -1.56 0.71
N ILE A 56 3.63 -0.30 0.39
CA ILE A 56 4.14 0.85 1.14
C ILE A 56 3.67 0.80 2.59
N LEU A 57 2.37 0.56 2.84
CA LEU A 57 1.84 0.48 4.20
C LEU A 57 2.48 -0.66 4.99
N LYS A 58 2.60 -1.85 4.38
CA LYS A 58 3.26 -3.02 5.00
C LYS A 58 4.73 -2.74 5.30
N SER A 59 5.46 -2.12 4.38
CA SER A 59 6.86 -1.70 4.58
C SER A 59 7.00 -0.74 5.77
N LYS A 60 6.08 0.23 5.89
CA LYS A 60 6.11 1.21 7.00
C LYS A 60 5.75 0.60 8.34
N LEU A 61 4.71 -0.22 8.38
CA LEU A 61 4.33 -0.98 9.58
C LEU A 61 5.47 -1.89 10.05
N LEU A 62 6.14 -2.57 9.11
CA LEU A 62 7.31 -3.39 9.43
C LEU A 62 8.45 -2.55 10.03
N ARG A 63 8.70 -1.35 9.50
CA ARG A 63 9.70 -0.41 10.06
C ARG A 63 9.34 0.12 11.44
N LYS A 64 8.07 0.48 11.67
CA LYS A 64 7.62 1.15 12.91
C LYS A 64 7.33 0.17 14.03
N VAL A 65 6.71 -0.96 13.71
CA VAL A 65 6.14 -1.92 14.68
C VAL A 65 6.81 -3.29 14.60
N GLY A 66 7.55 -3.59 13.53
CA GLY A 66 8.19 -4.90 13.33
C GLY A 66 7.26 -5.99 12.79
N THR A 67 6.01 -5.65 12.46
CA THR A 67 5.02 -6.55 11.85
C THR A 67 3.90 -5.75 11.18
N TYR A 68 3.00 -6.41 10.46
CA TYR A 68 1.79 -5.83 9.87
C TYR A 68 0.63 -6.84 9.89
N PRO A 69 -0.64 -6.37 9.95
CA PRO A 69 -1.79 -7.24 9.81
C PRO A 69 -1.74 -8.03 8.49
N ARG A 70 -2.02 -9.34 8.53
CA ARG A 70 -2.05 -10.22 7.35
C ARG A 70 -3.35 -10.04 6.56
N THR A 71 -3.52 -8.83 6.01
CA THR A 71 -4.69 -8.41 5.24
C THR A 71 -4.26 -7.71 3.95
N HIS A 72 -5.21 -7.57 3.02
CA HIS A 72 -5.09 -6.75 1.83
C HIS A 72 -5.86 -5.42 1.94
N SER A 73 -6.63 -5.22 3.01
CA SER A 73 -7.34 -3.96 3.22
C SER A 73 -6.37 -2.81 3.51
N LEU A 74 -6.32 -1.84 2.58
CA LEU A 74 -5.67 -0.56 2.73
C LEU A 74 -6.21 0.22 3.94
N LEU A 75 -7.53 0.22 4.18
CA LEU A 75 -8.12 0.89 5.35
C LEU A 75 -7.62 0.28 6.65
N THR A 76 -7.55 -1.05 6.74
CA THR A 76 -7.02 -1.72 7.92
C THR A 76 -5.53 -1.40 8.12
N LEU A 77 -4.75 -1.45 7.03
CA LEU A 77 -3.31 -1.20 7.09
C LEU A 77 -2.99 0.26 7.43
N ILE A 78 -3.69 1.24 6.86
CA ILE A 78 -3.42 2.66 7.10
C ILE A 78 -3.88 3.10 8.49
N ASN A 79 -4.98 2.54 9.02
CA ASN A 79 -5.40 2.79 10.39
C ASN A 79 -4.44 2.18 11.41
N ALA A 80 -3.95 0.96 11.17
CA ALA A 80 -2.90 0.37 12.00
C ALA A 80 -1.61 1.22 11.97
N LEU A 81 -1.25 1.78 10.80
CA LEU A 81 -0.11 2.67 10.70
C LEU A 81 -0.36 3.99 11.44
N ASN A 82 -1.56 4.55 11.32
CA ASN A 82 -1.97 5.78 12.00
C ASN A 82 -1.83 5.65 13.52
N GLU A 83 -2.31 4.54 14.08
CA GLU A 83 -2.14 4.22 15.50
C GLU A 83 -0.65 4.15 15.87
N ALA A 84 0.17 3.47 15.06
CA ALA A 84 1.61 3.34 15.29
C ALA A 84 2.38 4.68 15.20
N VAL A 85 1.82 5.69 14.55
CA VAL A 85 2.41 7.04 14.45
C VAL A 85 1.66 8.09 15.26
N GLY A 86 0.84 7.67 16.24
CA GLY A 86 0.19 8.57 17.19
C GLY A 86 -0.86 9.48 16.58
N GLY A 87 -1.56 9.02 15.53
CA GLY A 87 -2.70 9.74 14.94
C GLY A 87 -2.33 10.73 13.83
N GLU A 88 -1.06 10.80 13.42
CA GLU A 88 -0.55 11.75 12.40
C GLU A 88 -1.25 11.64 11.03
N LEU A 89 -1.84 10.47 10.71
CA LEU A 89 -2.52 10.22 9.44
C LEU A 89 -4.02 10.46 9.49
N SER A 90 -4.60 10.83 10.64
CA SER A 90 -6.06 10.89 10.82
C SER A 90 -6.75 11.80 9.80
N GLU A 91 -6.27 13.04 9.62
CA GLU A 91 -6.82 13.98 8.64
C GLU A 91 -6.66 13.49 7.19
N PHE A 92 -5.55 12.82 6.89
CA PHE A 92 -5.31 12.26 5.57
C PHE A 92 -6.28 11.11 5.28
N ILE A 93 -6.49 10.21 6.25
CA ILE A 93 -7.42 9.09 6.13
C ILE A 93 -8.85 9.59 5.96
N GLU A 94 -9.27 10.57 6.75
CA GLU A 94 -10.61 11.14 6.66
C GLU A 94 -10.86 11.75 5.27
N ARG A 95 -9.91 12.56 4.79
CA ARG A 95 -10.03 13.22 3.47
C ARG A 95 -10.01 12.24 2.29
N GLU A 96 -9.19 11.19 2.38
CA GLU A 96 -8.92 10.31 1.24
C GLU A 96 -9.62 8.94 1.31
N THR A 97 -10.46 8.71 2.32
CA THR A 97 -11.15 7.42 2.57
C THR A 97 -11.86 6.88 1.33
N ILE A 98 -12.55 7.74 0.58
CA ILE A 98 -13.29 7.32 -0.62
C ILE A 98 -12.35 6.71 -1.67
N TYR A 99 -11.14 7.26 -1.83
CA TYR A 99 -10.14 6.74 -2.78
C TYR A 99 -9.50 5.45 -2.29
N LEU A 100 -9.25 5.34 -0.98
CA LEU A 100 -8.77 4.10 -0.35
C LEU A 100 -9.76 2.95 -0.58
N SER A 101 -11.05 3.17 -0.32
CA SER A 101 -12.11 2.19 -0.61
C SER A 101 -12.21 1.88 -2.10
N SER A 102 -12.13 2.89 -2.97
CA SER A 102 -12.23 2.70 -4.42
C SER A 102 -11.11 1.83 -4.98
N LEU A 103 -9.89 1.91 -4.44
CA LEU A 103 -8.77 1.03 -4.81
C LEU A 103 -8.99 -0.41 -4.34
N GLU A 104 -9.51 -0.60 -3.12
CA GLU A 104 -9.85 -1.92 -2.59
C GLU A 104 -10.95 -2.59 -3.44
N ASP A 105 -11.97 -1.84 -3.84
CA ASP A 105 -13.06 -2.35 -4.70
C ASP A 105 -12.54 -2.71 -6.10
N ALA A 106 -11.63 -1.90 -6.65
CA ALA A 106 -11.03 -2.17 -7.97
C ALA A 106 -10.27 -3.50 -8.02
N TYR A 107 -9.67 -3.93 -6.90
CA TYR A 107 -9.01 -5.24 -6.80
C TYR A 107 -10.00 -6.42 -6.93
N ILE A 108 -11.26 -6.23 -6.53
CA ILE A 108 -12.33 -7.23 -6.66
C ILE A 108 -12.96 -7.14 -8.05
N VAL A 109 -13.24 -5.92 -8.52
CA VAL A 109 -13.91 -5.68 -9.82
C VAL A 109 -13.03 -6.13 -10.99
N SER A 110 -11.76 -5.72 -11.04
CA SER A 110 -10.83 -6.02 -12.16
C SER A 110 -10.56 -7.51 -12.40
N ARG A 111 -10.86 -8.38 -11.42
CA ARG A 111 -10.65 -9.84 -11.55
C ARG A 111 -11.94 -10.65 -11.68
N TYR A 112 -13.08 -10.10 -11.30
CA TYR A 112 -14.31 -10.89 -11.15
C TYR A 112 -15.55 -10.25 -11.78
N LEU A 113 -15.49 -9.00 -12.25
CA LEU A 113 -16.64 -8.30 -12.82
C LEU A 113 -16.32 -7.65 -14.18
N PRO A 114 -17.25 -7.65 -15.14
CA PRO A 114 -17.06 -7.08 -16.47
C PRO A 114 -17.23 -5.54 -16.49
N ARG A 115 -16.78 -4.85 -15.44
CA ARG A 115 -16.80 -3.38 -15.38
C ARG A 115 -15.39 -2.88 -15.69
N GLU A 116 -15.25 -2.23 -16.83
CA GLU A 116 -14.02 -1.54 -17.22
C GLU A 116 -13.99 -0.15 -16.55
N TYR A 117 -12.89 0.16 -15.87
CA TYR A 117 -12.63 1.50 -15.36
C TYR A 117 -12.28 2.43 -16.52
N GLY A 118 -12.97 3.57 -16.56
CA GLY A 118 -12.69 4.59 -17.57
C GLY A 118 -11.43 5.40 -17.24
N ARG A 119 -10.87 6.04 -18.27
CA ARG A 119 -9.74 6.97 -18.16
C ARG A 119 -9.86 7.95 -16.97
N ARG A 120 -11.03 8.58 -16.84
CA ARG A 120 -11.29 9.58 -15.80
C ARG A 120 -11.15 9.02 -14.39
N GLU A 121 -11.67 7.82 -14.15
CA GLU A 121 -11.57 7.17 -12.84
C GLU A 121 -10.12 6.80 -12.54
N ALA A 122 -9.40 6.27 -13.53
CA ALA A 122 -8.00 5.93 -13.41
C ALA A 122 -7.11 7.16 -13.15
N GLU A 123 -7.36 8.29 -13.82
CA GLU A 123 -6.65 9.55 -13.60
C GLU A 123 -6.93 10.12 -12.20
N MET A 124 -8.17 10.03 -11.72
CA MET A 124 -8.53 10.43 -10.36
C MET A 124 -7.81 9.58 -9.31
N LEU A 125 -7.80 8.26 -9.48
CA LEU A 125 -7.08 7.35 -8.58
C LEU A 125 -5.57 7.57 -8.65
N PHE A 126 -5.03 7.82 -9.84
CA PHE A 126 -3.61 8.14 -9.99
C PHE A 126 -3.23 9.44 -9.26
N SER A 127 -4.08 10.47 -9.34
CA SER A 127 -3.88 11.71 -8.58
C SER A 127 -3.91 11.47 -7.06
N PHE A 128 -4.74 10.53 -6.58
CA PHE A 128 -4.70 10.09 -5.19
C PHE A 128 -3.38 9.38 -4.85
N ILE A 129 -2.87 8.53 -5.73
CA ILE A 129 -1.58 7.83 -5.53
C ILE A 129 -0.42 8.80 -5.35
N GLU A 130 -0.40 9.91 -6.08
CA GLU A 130 0.62 10.95 -5.90
C GLU A 130 0.56 11.57 -4.50
N ARG A 131 -0.64 11.95 -4.03
CA ARG A 131 -0.85 12.47 -2.66
C ARG A 131 -0.51 11.43 -1.60
N PHE A 132 -0.87 10.16 -1.83
CA PHE A 132 -0.56 9.06 -0.95
C PHE A 132 0.95 8.83 -0.85
N GLU A 133 1.64 8.74 -1.99
CA GLU A 133 3.10 8.58 -2.04
C GLU A 133 3.79 9.72 -1.29
N GLU A 134 3.41 10.98 -1.57
CA GLU A 134 3.94 12.15 -0.89
C GLU A 134 3.70 12.07 0.62
N ARG A 135 2.46 11.80 1.06
CA ARG A 135 2.14 11.69 2.48
C ARG A 135 2.97 10.61 3.14
N MET A 136 3.10 9.46 2.49
CA MET A 136 3.87 8.33 2.98
C MET A 136 5.36 8.65 3.05
N ARG A 137 5.97 9.44 2.16
CA ARG A 137 7.40 9.81 2.30
C ARG A 137 7.71 10.49 3.63
N ASN A 138 6.72 11.17 4.23
CA ASN A 138 6.87 11.95 5.45
C ASN A 138 6.49 11.20 6.75
N VAL A 139 6.19 9.89 6.67
CA VAL A 139 5.80 9.02 7.82
C VAL A 139 6.90 8.02 8.18
#